data_AF-A0A4U2D603-F1
#
_entry.id   AF-A0A4U2D603-F1
#
_cell.length_a   1.000
_cell.length_b   1.000
_cell.length_c   1.000
_cell.angle_alpha   90.00
_cell.angle_beta   90.00
_cell.angle_gamma   90.00
#
_symmetry.space_group_name_H-M   'P 1'
#
loop_
_entity.id
_entity.type
_entity.pdbx_description
1 polymer ?
#
loop_
_entity_poly.entity_id
_entity_poly.type
_entity_poly.pdbx_seq_one_letter_code
_entity_poly.pdbx_strand_id
1 'polypeptide(L)'
;MDTELNDRGISTMAFHVPKEPFNAYSFRECSFYINYLNQALNQDTFQSVEGFSSVQECLNALRQELSYLEKNGKINSNHIKKMKTDFQNCQLSGEDFLWLHNSDERFCNWVWCYLREQSKIFDRIKFRDQLRRGNSNKIKLHDFGLDLDIGRNFDGLSHDAFKPMSNNFTARKSNIIDSFRSSELELSQQRKVIQTLLNTWESILEDTRMSAWLEENQTAQSNWSWKYIKDTGYRLQSKVWSVSSEQDKRAAIVAIFDMLHDKPDRKSLLIGKMKRAWSQKKFRDKCNGKRPYSVSMTDRTKKRLMWLVEQEDSSINEIIKNLIDMRFEQLK
;
A
#
# COMPACT_ATOMS: atom_id res chain seq x y z
N MET A 1 -11.37 -41.97 -54.66
CA MET A 1 -12.11 -42.02 -53.39
C MET A 1 -11.23 -42.78 -52.43
N ASP A 2 -10.22 -42.12 -51.90
CA ASP A 2 -10.24 -41.41 -50.60
C ASP A 2 -9.81 -42.42 -49.52
N THR A 3 -8.81 -42.20 -48.68
CA THR A 3 -8.05 -41.00 -48.31
C THR A 3 -6.84 -41.51 -47.52
N GLU A 4 -5.60 -41.22 -47.96
CA GLU A 4 -4.40 -41.42 -47.15
C GLU A 4 -4.29 -40.28 -46.13
N LEU A 5 -4.58 -40.59 -44.87
CA LEU A 5 -4.25 -39.74 -43.73
C LEU A 5 -2.74 -39.85 -43.47
N ASN A 6 -2.03 -38.85 -43.96
CA ASN A 6 -0.61 -38.61 -43.73
C ASN A 6 -0.43 -38.12 -42.28
N ASP A 7 -0.20 -39.05 -41.36
CA ASP A 7 0.14 -38.77 -39.97
C ASP A 7 1.60 -38.29 -39.89
N ARG A 8 1.81 -37.01 -40.24
CA ARG A 8 3.06 -36.30 -39.94
C ARG A 8 3.07 -36.04 -38.44
N GLY A 9 3.73 -36.94 -37.72
CA GLY A 9 4.07 -36.79 -36.32
C GLY A 9 4.66 -35.41 -36.05
N ILE A 10 3.85 -34.56 -35.41
CA ILE A 10 4.32 -33.37 -34.73
C ILE A 10 5.06 -33.88 -33.50
N SER A 11 6.36 -34.10 -33.66
CA SER A 11 7.27 -34.33 -32.54
C SER A 11 7.25 -33.08 -31.67
N THR A 12 6.42 -33.14 -30.63
CA THR A 12 6.38 -32.17 -29.55
C THR A 12 7.75 -32.26 -28.89
N MET A 13 8.64 -31.30 -29.17
CA MET A 13 9.92 -31.20 -28.47
C MET A 13 9.60 -31.05 -26.98
N ALA A 14 9.78 -32.14 -26.24
CA ALA A 14 9.66 -32.15 -24.80
C ALA A 14 10.67 -31.12 -24.25
N PHE A 15 10.16 -30.04 -23.67
CA PHE A 15 10.96 -29.07 -22.93
C PHE A 15 11.73 -29.84 -21.86
N HIS A 16 13.03 -30.03 -22.07
CA HIS A 16 13.89 -30.61 -21.04
C HIS A 16 14.10 -29.54 -19.97
N VAL A 17 13.24 -29.55 -18.96
CA VAL A 17 13.33 -28.70 -17.77
C VAL A 17 14.64 -29.07 -17.05
N PRO A 18 15.48 -28.09 -16.66
CA PRO A 18 16.66 -28.35 -15.84
C PRO A 18 16.29 -29.21 -14.62
N LYS A 19 17.17 -30.13 -14.22
CA LYS A 19 16.89 -31.06 -13.10
C LYS A 19 16.66 -30.33 -11.77
N GLU A 20 17.16 -29.11 -11.64
CA GLU A 20 16.89 -28.23 -10.50
C GLU A 20 15.88 -27.12 -10.86
N PRO A 21 14.94 -26.78 -9.96
CA PRO A 21 14.02 -25.67 -10.19
C PRO A 21 14.82 -24.37 -10.35
N PHE A 22 14.73 -23.75 -11.53
CA PHE A 22 15.41 -22.52 -11.90
C PHE A 22 14.38 -21.42 -12.12
N ASN A 23 14.43 -20.37 -11.30
CA ASN A 23 13.47 -19.26 -11.34
C ASN A 23 14.22 -17.94 -11.44
N ALA A 24 13.55 -16.94 -12.00
CA ALA A 24 13.93 -15.54 -11.93
C ALA A 24 12.66 -14.71 -11.78
N TYR A 25 12.74 -13.64 -11.00
CA TYR A 25 11.60 -12.80 -10.62
C TYR A 25 11.70 -11.38 -11.16
N SER A 26 12.84 -11.00 -11.72
CA SER A 26 13.08 -9.70 -12.35
C SER A 26 14.01 -9.81 -13.56
N PHE A 27 13.99 -8.79 -14.43
CA PHE A 27 14.95 -8.70 -15.53
C PHE A 27 16.38 -8.50 -15.02
N ARG A 28 16.57 -7.82 -13.88
CA ARG A 28 17.84 -7.72 -13.17
C ARG A 28 18.38 -9.11 -12.81
N GLU A 29 17.55 -9.98 -12.25
CA GLU A 29 17.94 -11.35 -11.93
C GLU A 29 18.30 -12.15 -13.19
N CYS A 30 17.45 -12.08 -14.23
CA CYS A 30 17.76 -12.69 -15.52
C CYS A 30 19.09 -12.18 -16.08
N SER A 31 19.32 -10.86 -16.08
CA SER A 31 20.54 -10.24 -16.59
C SER A 31 21.77 -10.69 -15.81
N PHE A 32 21.66 -10.85 -14.50
CA PHE A 32 22.74 -11.39 -13.68
C PHE A 32 23.09 -12.82 -14.12
N TYR A 33 22.10 -13.69 -14.28
CA TYR A 33 22.32 -15.06 -14.72
C TYR A 33 22.93 -15.15 -16.12
N ILE A 34 22.47 -14.33 -17.06
CA ILE A 34 23.04 -14.23 -18.41
C ILE A 34 24.51 -13.85 -18.35
N ASN A 35 24.84 -12.79 -17.61
CA ASN A 35 26.21 -12.30 -17.48
C ASN A 35 27.12 -13.34 -16.82
N TYR A 36 26.62 -14.02 -15.78
CA TYR A 36 27.34 -15.09 -15.11
C TYR A 36 27.67 -16.24 -16.08
N LEU A 37 26.70 -16.67 -16.89
CA LEU A 37 26.89 -17.74 -17.88
C LEU A 37 27.87 -17.33 -18.98
N ASN A 38 27.73 -16.13 -19.55
CA ASN A 38 28.64 -15.64 -20.60
C ASN A 38 30.10 -15.56 -20.09
N GLN A 39 30.29 -15.11 -18.84
CA GLN A 39 31.61 -15.09 -18.20
C GLN A 39 32.15 -16.49 -17.92
N ALA A 40 31.34 -17.40 -17.37
CA ALA A 40 31.77 -18.75 -17.04
C ALA A 40 32.15 -19.58 -18.28
N LEU A 41 31.52 -19.30 -19.42
CA LEU A 41 31.73 -20.04 -20.68
C LEU A 41 32.76 -19.39 -21.61
N ASN A 42 33.29 -18.21 -21.27
CA ASN A 42 34.13 -17.39 -22.16
C ASN A 42 33.51 -17.21 -23.57
N GLN A 43 32.17 -17.09 -23.64
CA GLN A 43 31.41 -16.98 -24.87
C GLN A 43 30.29 -15.94 -24.69
N ASP A 44 30.24 -14.93 -25.57
CA ASP A 44 29.12 -13.96 -25.65
C ASP A 44 27.98 -14.52 -26.51
N THR A 45 27.50 -15.71 -26.16
CA THR A 45 26.51 -16.43 -26.99
C THR A 45 25.07 -16.16 -26.58
N PHE A 46 24.82 -15.77 -25.33
CA PHE A 46 23.44 -15.60 -24.86
C PHE A 46 22.91 -14.18 -25.15
N GLN A 47 21.70 -14.11 -25.74
CA GLN A 47 21.04 -12.85 -26.07
C GLN A 47 20.77 -12.02 -24.80
N SER A 48 21.12 -10.74 -24.84
CA SER A 48 20.82 -9.79 -23.77
C SER A 48 19.33 -9.80 -23.40
N VAL A 49 19.03 -9.48 -22.14
CA VAL A 49 17.65 -9.32 -21.65
C VAL A 49 16.81 -8.37 -22.52
N GLU A 50 17.43 -7.46 -23.26
CA GLU A 50 16.76 -6.50 -24.15
C GLU A 50 15.97 -7.17 -25.28
N GLY A 51 16.28 -8.42 -25.62
CA GLY A 51 15.55 -9.20 -26.62
C GLY A 51 14.19 -9.74 -26.16
N PHE A 52 13.88 -9.71 -24.87
CA PHE A 52 12.70 -10.35 -24.31
C PHE A 52 11.64 -9.35 -23.86
N SER A 53 10.38 -9.67 -24.15
CA SER A 53 9.22 -8.86 -23.80
C SER A 53 8.77 -9.03 -22.34
N SER A 54 9.10 -10.16 -21.71
CA SER A 54 8.73 -10.47 -20.32
C SER A 54 9.82 -11.26 -19.58
N VAL A 55 9.78 -11.21 -18.24
CA VAL A 55 10.67 -12.02 -17.38
C VAL A 55 10.46 -13.51 -17.64
N GLN A 56 9.22 -13.94 -17.87
CA GLN A 56 8.90 -15.35 -18.14
C GLN A 56 9.50 -15.85 -19.45
N GLU A 57 9.49 -15.03 -20.49
CA GLU A 57 10.12 -15.34 -21.78
C GLU A 57 11.63 -15.49 -21.63
N CYS A 58 12.27 -14.53 -20.95
CA CYS A 58 13.70 -14.59 -20.65
C CYS A 58 14.08 -15.81 -19.79
N LEU A 59 13.26 -16.14 -18.79
CA LEU A 59 13.46 -17.31 -17.93
C LEU A 59 13.34 -18.61 -18.72
N ASN A 60 12.40 -18.71 -19.66
CA ASN A 60 12.25 -19.87 -20.51
C ASN A 60 13.48 -20.06 -21.43
N ALA A 61 14.00 -18.97 -22.01
CA ALA A 61 15.23 -19.01 -22.80
C ALA A 61 16.44 -19.43 -21.95
N LEU A 62 16.58 -18.88 -20.73
CA LEU A 62 17.63 -19.30 -19.79
C LEU A 62 17.54 -20.79 -19.43
N ARG A 63 16.32 -21.30 -19.18
CA ARG A 63 16.13 -22.74 -18.87
C ARG A 63 16.52 -23.63 -20.04
N GLN A 64 16.20 -23.24 -21.27
CA GLN A 64 16.61 -23.98 -22.48
C GLN A 64 18.13 -24.01 -22.63
N GLU A 65 18.78 -22.88 -22.41
CA GLU A 65 20.24 -22.79 -22.51
C GLU A 65 20.93 -23.61 -21.42
N LEU A 66 20.51 -23.47 -20.16
CA LEU A 66 21.04 -24.28 -19.06
C LEU A 66 20.92 -25.78 -19.35
N SER A 67 19.77 -26.20 -19.88
CA SER A 67 19.50 -27.59 -20.29
C SER A 67 20.44 -28.07 -21.39
N TYR A 68 20.72 -27.22 -22.39
CA TYR A 68 21.69 -27.51 -23.45
C TYR A 68 23.12 -27.62 -22.90
N LEU A 69 23.53 -26.68 -22.04
CA LEU A 69 24.86 -26.65 -21.44
C LEU A 69 25.10 -27.83 -20.48
N GLU A 70 24.09 -28.22 -19.69
CA GLU A 70 24.14 -29.41 -18.82
C GLU A 70 24.30 -30.69 -19.65
N LYS A 71 23.53 -30.85 -20.73
CA LYS A 71 23.64 -32.01 -21.63
C LYS A 71 25.02 -32.13 -22.27
N ASN A 72 25.64 -31.00 -22.60
CA ASN A 72 26.98 -30.96 -23.20
C ASN A 72 28.11 -31.02 -22.16
N GLY A 73 27.80 -31.17 -20.87
CA GLY A 73 28.79 -31.24 -19.80
C GLY A 73 29.56 -29.94 -19.54
N LYS A 74 29.11 -28.81 -20.10
CA LYS A 74 29.76 -27.49 -19.93
C LYS A 74 29.48 -26.90 -18.55
N ILE A 75 28.31 -27.18 -17.99
CA ILE A 75 27.92 -26.80 -16.64
C ILE A 75 27.36 -28.00 -15.89
N ASN A 76 27.20 -27.85 -14.58
CA ASN A 76 26.54 -28.84 -13.72
C ASN A 76 25.71 -28.13 -12.64
N SER A 77 25.02 -28.91 -11.81
CA SER A 77 24.18 -28.38 -10.73
C SER A 77 24.93 -27.47 -9.74
N ASN A 78 26.22 -27.70 -9.48
CA ASN A 78 27.00 -26.83 -8.60
C ASN A 78 27.20 -25.43 -9.19
N HIS A 79 27.35 -25.32 -10.52
CA HIS A 79 27.42 -24.01 -11.20
C HIS A 79 26.09 -23.26 -11.05
N ILE A 80 24.96 -23.95 -11.23
CA ILE A 80 23.62 -23.37 -11.08
C ILE A 80 23.39 -22.91 -9.64
N LYS A 81 23.75 -23.73 -8.64
CA LYS A 81 23.67 -23.37 -7.22
C LYS A 81 24.52 -22.15 -6.90
N LYS A 82 25.78 -22.15 -7.33
CA LYS A 82 26.70 -21.02 -7.11
C LYS A 82 26.16 -19.74 -7.71
N MET A 83 25.68 -19.78 -8.96
CA MET A 83 25.09 -18.63 -9.63
C MET A 83 23.89 -18.05 -8.87
N LYS A 84 22.99 -18.91 -8.36
CA LYS A 84 21.87 -18.48 -7.50
C LYS A 84 22.37 -17.88 -6.20
N THR A 85 23.32 -18.52 -5.53
CA THR A 85 23.92 -18.01 -4.28
C THR A 85 24.57 -16.65 -4.48
N ASP A 86 25.33 -16.47 -5.56
CA ASP A 86 25.99 -15.21 -5.88
C ASP A 86 24.97 -14.09 -6.14
N PHE A 87 23.85 -14.38 -6.81
CA PHE A 87 22.76 -13.42 -6.95
C PHE A 87 22.12 -13.07 -5.60
N GLN A 88 21.87 -14.06 -4.73
CA GLN A 88 21.31 -13.83 -3.39
C GLN A 88 22.24 -12.96 -2.52
N ASN A 89 23.56 -13.08 -2.69
CA ASN A 89 24.54 -12.20 -2.01
C ASN A 89 24.46 -10.74 -2.49
N CYS A 90 23.83 -10.48 -3.65
CA CYS A 90 23.52 -9.15 -4.16
C CYS A 90 22.09 -8.67 -3.80
N GLN A 91 21.36 -9.39 -2.95
CA GLN A 91 20.06 -8.99 -2.42
C GLN A 91 20.13 -8.60 -0.94
N LEU A 92 19.09 -7.93 -0.46
CA LEU A 92 18.86 -7.77 0.97
C LEU A 92 18.65 -9.14 1.62
N SER A 93 19.39 -9.37 2.71
CA SER A 93 19.28 -10.55 3.56
C SER A 93 18.04 -10.46 4.46
N GLY A 94 17.76 -11.54 5.21
CA GLY A 94 16.69 -11.51 6.22
C GLY A 94 16.93 -10.49 7.32
N GLU A 95 18.20 -10.25 7.70
CA GLU A 95 18.57 -9.28 8.74
C GLU A 95 18.30 -7.85 8.31
N ASP A 96 18.44 -7.55 7.01
CA ASP A 96 18.13 -6.23 6.45
C ASP A 96 16.64 -5.87 6.56
N PHE A 97 15.75 -6.80 6.93
CA PHE A 97 14.31 -6.56 7.15
C PHE A 97 13.91 -6.50 8.62
N LEU A 98 14.86 -6.48 9.56
CA LEU A 98 14.55 -6.39 10.99
C LEU A 98 13.80 -5.11 11.37
N TRP A 99 13.99 -4.03 10.61
CA TRP A 99 13.24 -2.77 10.77
C TRP A 99 11.72 -2.94 10.64
N LEU A 100 11.23 -3.96 9.90
CA LEU A 100 9.81 -4.35 9.88
C LEU A 100 9.47 -5.23 11.09
N HIS A 101 9.63 -4.71 12.30
CA HIS A 101 9.34 -5.46 13.51
C HIS A 101 7.89 -5.96 13.56
N ASN A 102 7.69 -7.19 14.06
CA ASN A 102 6.36 -7.82 14.12
C ASN A 102 5.36 -7.10 15.06
N SER A 103 5.86 -6.28 15.98
CA SER A 103 5.06 -5.52 16.94
C SER A 103 4.56 -4.17 16.41
N ASP A 104 5.11 -3.66 15.29
CA ASP A 104 4.73 -2.36 14.75
C ASP A 104 3.82 -2.50 13.53
N GLU A 105 2.55 -2.85 13.80
CA GLU A 105 1.54 -2.98 12.75
C GLU A 105 1.27 -1.65 12.03
N ARG A 106 1.29 -0.52 12.75
CA ARG A 106 1.01 0.79 12.16
C ARG A 106 2.07 1.15 11.12
N PHE A 107 3.34 0.98 11.47
CA PHE A 107 4.45 1.23 10.55
C PHE A 107 4.38 0.32 9.32
N CYS A 108 4.19 -0.99 9.52
CA CYS A 108 4.07 -1.94 8.41
C CYS A 108 2.92 -1.58 7.46
N ASN A 109 1.76 -1.18 8.01
CA ASN A 109 0.61 -0.76 7.22
C ASN A 109 0.92 0.50 6.40
N TRP A 110 1.58 1.48 7.01
CA TRP A 110 2.00 2.69 6.29
C TRP A 110 3.01 2.36 5.19
N VAL A 111 4.06 1.57 5.48
CA VAL A 111 5.08 1.16 4.50
C VAL A 111 4.43 0.46 3.31
N TRP A 112 3.52 -0.48 3.56
CA TRP A 112 2.81 -1.19 2.51
C TRP A 112 2.03 -0.23 1.60
N CYS A 113 1.28 0.70 2.18
CA CYS A 113 0.49 1.67 1.42
C CYS A 113 1.39 2.64 0.65
N TYR A 114 2.45 3.11 1.30
CA TYR A 114 3.40 4.06 0.73
C TYR A 114 4.14 3.45 -0.45
N LEU A 115 4.75 2.27 -0.27
CA LEU A 115 5.46 1.58 -1.34
C LEU A 115 4.52 1.18 -2.49
N ARG A 116 3.29 0.74 -2.22
CA ARG A 116 2.32 0.43 -3.28
C ARG A 116 1.96 1.67 -4.11
N GLU A 117 1.86 2.85 -3.48
CA GLU A 117 1.56 4.10 -4.17
C GLU A 117 2.77 4.61 -4.98
N GLN A 118 3.99 4.44 -4.46
CA GLN A 118 5.22 4.89 -5.11
C GLN A 118 5.71 3.92 -6.20
N SER A 119 5.51 2.61 -6.02
CA SER A 119 5.76 1.61 -7.06
C SER A 119 4.69 1.78 -8.14
N LYS A 120 5.07 2.32 -9.29
CA LYS A 120 4.22 2.26 -10.49
C LYS A 120 4.42 0.89 -11.14
N ILE A 121 3.49 0.49 -12.02
CA ILE A 121 3.74 -0.65 -12.92
C ILE A 121 5.06 -0.38 -13.64
N PHE A 122 5.99 -1.32 -13.52
CA PHE A 122 7.34 -1.18 -14.04
C PHE A 122 7.34 -0.97 -15.55
N ASP A 123 7.69 0.24 -15.98
CA ASP A 123 7.92 0.57 -17.39
C ASP A 123 9.42 0.48 -17.66
N ARG A 124 9.83 -0.67 -18.19
CA ARG A 124 11.23 -1.01 -18.46
C ARG A 124 11.94 0.02 -19.35
N ILE A 125 11.23 0.60 -20.32
CA ILE A 125 11.79 1.58 -21.25
C ILE A 125 12.09 2.87 -20.49
N LYS A 126 11.12 3.36 -19.71
CA LYS A 126 11.30 4.57 -18.90
C LYS A 126 12.38 4.42 -17.83
N PHE A 127 12.41 3.29 -17.12
CA PHE A 127 13.41 3.04 -16.08
C PHE A 127 14.83 3.08 -16.64
N ARG A 128 15.04 2.46 -17.81
CA ARG A 128 16.34 2.50 -18.51
C ARG A 128 16.73 3.92 -18.91
N ASP A 129 15.79 4.68 -19.47
CA ASP A 129 16.04 6.05 -19.90
C ASP A 129 16.39 6.95 -18.70
N GLN A 130 15.78 6.73 -17.53
CA GLN A 130 16.15 7.42 -16.29
C GLN A 130 17.58 7.08 -15.83
N LEU A 131 17.98 5.80 -15.85
CA LEU A 131 19.36 5.40 -15.50
C LEU A 131 20.39 6.01 -16.46
N ARG A 132 20.09 6.06 -17.76
CA ARG A 132 20.94 6.67 -18.78
C ARG A 132 21.07 8.19 -18.57
N ARG A 133 19.98 8.88 -18.23
CA ARG A 133 19.96 10.34 -17.95
C ARG A 133 20.59 10.71 -16.62
N GLY A 134 20.45 9.87 -15.59
CA GLY A 134 21.07 10.06 -14.28
C GLY A 134 22.60 10.04 -14.32
N ASN A 135 23.18 9.29 -15.26
CA ASN A 135 24.63 9.25 -15.47
C ASN A 135 25.18 10.45 -16.28
N SER A 136 24.33 11.20 -17.02
CA SER A 136 24.77 12.36 -17.82
C SER A 136 24.66 13.72 -17.09
N ASN A 137 23.86 13.83 -16.02
CA ASN A 137 23.63 15.09 -15.30
C ASN A 137 24.50 15.25 -14.03
N LYS A 138 25.81 15.10 -14.16
CA LYS A 138 26.80 15.66 -13.20
C LYS A 138 27.11 17.14 -13.49
N ILE A 139 26.22 17.86 -14.18
CA ILE A 139 26.39 19.28 -14.48
C ILE A 139 25.44 20.10 -13.60
N LYS A 140 26.08 20.98 -12.82
CA LYS A 140 25.53 21.94 -11.86
C LYS A 140 24.29 22.66 -12.37
N LEU A 141 23.19 22.65 -11.62
CA LEU A 141 22.17 23.70 -11.69
C LEU A 141 21.65 23.99 -10.28
N HIS A 142 22.13 25.10 -9.71
CA HIS A 142 21.73 25.67 -8.41
C HIS A 142 20.76 26.87 -8.60
N ASP A 143 20.26 27.16 -9.81
CA ASP A 143 19.74 28.51 -10.10
C ASP A 143 18.30 28.61 -10.63
N PHE A 144 17.50 27.57 -10.46
CA PHE A 144 16.05 27.71 -10.56
C PHE A 144 15.45 26.94 -9.39
N GLY A 145 14.64 27.59 -8.57
CA GLY A 145 13.92 27.02 -7.42
C GLY A 145 12.87 25.97 -7.78
N LEU A 146 13.21 25.08 -8.70
CA LEU A 146 12.67 23.75 -8.83
C LEU A 146 13.63 22.87 -8.04
N ASP A 147 13.22 22.43 -6.86
CA ASP A 147 13.76 21.21 -6.28
C ASP A 147 13.63 20.15 -7.38
N LEU A 148 14.71 19.90 -8.11
CA LEU A 148 14.92 18.69 -8.86
C LEU A 148 14.96 17.61 -7.78
N ASP A 149 13.77 17.12 -7.43
CA ASP A 149 13.55 15.88 -6.72
C ASP A 149 14.48 14.89 -7.44
N ILE A 150 15.63 14.60 -6.82
CA ILE A 150 16.49 13.47 -7.16
C ILE A 150 15.58 12.30 -6.84
N GLY A 151 14.74 11.98 -7.82
CA GLY A 151 13.42 11.43 -7.58
C GLY A 151 13.54 10.22 -6.70
N ARG A 152 12.75 10.19 -5.64
CA ARG A 152 12.32 9.00 -4.90
C ARG A 152 12.24 7.79 -5.83
N ASN A 153 13.35 7.07 -6.05
CA ASN A 153 13.47 6.13 -7.17
C ASN A 153 12.95 4.76 -6.73
N PHE A 154 11.64 4.71 -6.47
CA PHE A 154 10.89 3.50 -6.17
C PHE A 154 10.45 2.78 -7.46
N ASP A 155 10.73 3.36 -8.65
CA ASP A 155 10.27 2.88 -9.96
C ASP A 155 10.74 1.46 -10.29
N GLY A 156 11.80 0.95 -9.65
CA GLY A 156 12.28 -0.42 -9.81
C GLY A 156 11.72 -1.44 -8.81
N LEU A 157 10.92 -1.03 -7.81
CA LEU A 157 10.27 -1.97 -6.90
C LEU A 157 9.16 -2.74 -7.63
N SER A 158 8.96 -4.00 -7.24
CA SER A 158 7.92 -4.85 -7.83
C SER A 158 6.54 -4.46 -7.29
N HIS A 159 5.77 -3.72 -8.10
CA HIS A 159 4.40 -3.35 -7.77
C HIS A 159 3.48 -4.57 -7.60
N ASP A 160 3.69 -5.62 -8.39
CA ASP A 160 2.85 -6.82 -8.41
C ASP A 160 2.91 -7.62 -7.09
N ALA A 161 3.91 -7.35 -6.25
CA ALA A 161 3.99 -7.91 -4.91
C ALA A 161 2.88 -7.39 -3.97
N PHE A 162 2.33 -6.19 -4.22
CA PHE A 162 1.33 -5.55 -3.36
C PHE A 162 -0.09 -6.02 -3.67
N LYS A 163 -0.49 -7.13 -3.03
CA LYS A 163 -1.80 -7.75 -3.25
C LYS A 163 -2.90 -7.01 -2.45
N PRO A 164 -3.96 -6.48 -3.09
CA PRO A 164 -5.02 -5.78 -2.37
C PRO A 164 -5.72 -6.62 -1.30
N MET A 165 -5.76 -7.96 -1.46
CA MET A 165 -6.39 -8.88 -0.53
C MET A 165 -5.53 -9.24 0.70
N SER A 166 -4.35 -8.65 0.86
CA SER A 166 -3.49 -8.82 2.04
C SER A 166 -4.07 -8.11 3.26
N ASN A 167 -5.11 -8.70 3.84
CA ASN A 167 -5.93 -8.15 4.92
C ASN A 167 -5.39 -8.43 6.33
N ASN A 168 -4.18 -8.97 6.45
CA ASN A 168 -3.53 -9.18 7.75
C ASN A 168 -2.07 -8.71 7.70
N PHE A 169 -1.54 -8.41 8.89
CA PHE A 169 -0.19 -7.91 9.09
C PHE A 169 0.87 -8.80 8.42
N THR A 170 0.83 -10.11 8.63
CA THR A 170 1.80 -11.06 8.08
C THR A 170 1.82 -11.05 6.56
N ALA A 171 0.64 -11.02 5.92
CA ALA A 171 0.53 -10.95 4.47
C ALA A 171 1.08 -9.63 3.91
N ARG A 172 0.80 -8.50 4.56
CA ARG A 172 1.35 -7.19 4.17
C ARG A 172 2.86 -7.13 4.33
N LYS A 173 3.41 -7.65 5.43
CA LYS A 173 4.85 -7.77 5.63
C LYS A 173 5.51 -8.62 4.54
N SER A 174 4.92 -9.76 4.20
CA SER A 174 5.42 -10.59 3.08
C SER A 174 5.44 -9.80 1.77
N ASN A 175 4.37 -9.08 1.44
CA ASN A 175 4.31 -8.28 0.22
C ASN A 175 5.43 -7.23 0.17
N ILE A 176 5.73 -6.55 1.28
CA ILE A 176 6.83 -5.60 1.35
C ILE A 176 8.14 -6.32 1.01
N ILE A 177 8.45 -7.42 1.70
CA ILE A 177 9.70 -8.19 1.46
C ILE A 177 9.78 -8.69 0.01
N ASP A 178 8.68 -9.24 -0.51
CA ASP A 178 8.59 -9.76 -1.87
C ASP A 178 8.79 -8.64 -2.91
N SER A 179 8.34 -7.41 -2.62
CA SER A 179 8.53 -6.26 -3.51
C SER A 179 10.00 -5.88 -3.72
N PHE A 180 10.85 -6.09 -2.69
CA PHE A 180 12.30 -5.90 -2.78
C PHE A 180 12.98 -7.08 -3.46
N ARG A 181 12.61 -8.31 -3.09
CA ARG A 181 13.22 -9.54 -3.64
C ARG A 181 13.01 -9.71 -5.13
N SER A 182 11.85 -9.28 -5.63
CA SER A 182 11.51 -9.28 -7.06
C SER A 182 11.76 -7.94 -7.75
N SER A 183 12.54 -7.04 -7.14
CA SER A 183 12.81 -5.71 -7.69
C SER A 183 13.90 -5.71 -8.76
N GLU A 184 13.86 -4.66 -9.57
CA GLU A 184 14.89 -4.27 -10.56
C GLU A 184 15.97 -3.38 -9.91
N LEU A 185 15.82 -3.05 -8.62
CA LEU A 185 16.74 -2.19 -7.89
C LEU A 185 17.96 -2.96 -7.41
N GLU A 186 19.15 -2.37 -7.54
CA GLU A 186 20.37 -2.90 -6.94
C GLU A 186 20.39 -2.76 -5.42
N LEU A 187 21.23 -3.55 -4.73
CA LEU A 187 21.34 -3.56 -3.27
C LEU A 187 21.49 -2.17 -2.66
N SER A 188 22.33 -1.31 -3.26
CA SER A 188 22.53 0.06 -2.80
C SER A 188 21.28 0.94 -2.94
N GLN A 189 20.48 0.73 -3.99
CA GLN A 189 19.21 1.42 -4.20
C GLN A 189 18.13 0.89 -3.25
N GLN A 190 18.06 -0.43 -3.04
CA GLN A 190 17.16 -1.03 -2.06
C GLN A 190 17.42 -0.49 -0.64
N ARG A 191 18.68 -0.33 -0.23
CA ARG A 191 19.05 0.29 1.05
C ARG A 191 18.63 1.76 1.14
N LYS A 192 18.76 2.53 0.06
CA LYS A 192 18.28 3.94 0.01
C LYS A 192 16.76 4.03 0.16
N VAL A 193 16.02 3.11 -0.45
CA VAL A 193 14.57 2.99 -0.27
C VAL A 193 14.23 2.78 1.21
N ILE A 194 14.89 1.82 1.89
CA ILE A 194 14.70 1.58 3.33
C ILE A 194 14.99 2.84 4.15
N GLN A 195 16.14 3.49 3.93
CA GLN A 195 16.47 4.72 4.67
C GLN A 195 15.44 5.82 4.46
N THR A 196 14.92 5.97 3.25
CA THR A 196 13.87 6.95 2.93
C THR A 196 12.59 6.64 3.70
N LEU A 197 12.20 5.36 3.81
CA LEU A 197 11.04 4.94 4.59
C LEU A 197 11.20 5.29 6.07
N LEU A 198 12.36 4.96 6.66
CA LEU A 198 12.65 5.22 8.06
C LEU A 198 12.61 6.72 8.37
N ASN A 199 13.30 7.54 7.57
CA ASN A 199 13.32 9.00 7.74
C ASN A 199 11.91 9.61 7.58
N THR A 200 11.12 9.12 6.62
CA THR A 200 9.76 9.63 6.44
C THR A 200 8.87 9.25 7.63
N TRP A 201 9.03 8.03 8.15
CA TRP A 201 8.25 7.52 9.27
C TRP A 201 8.43 8.33 10.55
N GLU A 202 9.63 8.84 10.83
CA GLU A 202 9.90 9.66 12.03
C GLU A 202 8.86 10.79 12.20
N SER A 203 8.58 11.53 11.13
CA SER A 203 7.58 12.61 11.14
C SER A 203 6.12 12.14 11.29
N ILE A 204 5.85 10.90 10.87
CA ILE A 204 4.50 10.31 10.88
C ILE A 204 4.19 9.73 12.25
N LEU A 205 5.18 9.11 12.87
CA LEU A 205 5.09 8.44 14.16
C LEU A 205 4.57 9.40 15.24
N GLU A 206 5.09 10.64 15.23
CA GLU A 206 4.71 11.70 16.19
C GLU A 206 3.22 12.09 16.11
N ASP A 207 2.58 11.96 14.94
CA ASP A 207 1.18 12.32 14.77
C ASP A 207 0.25 11.18 15.20
N THR A 208 -0.19 11.21 16.45
CA THR A 208 -1.11 10.22 17.04
C THR A 208 -2.58 10.65 17.02
N ARG A 209 -2.92 11.79 16.40
CA ARG A 209 -4.26 12.40 16.52
C ARG A 209 -5.39 11.49 16.04
N MET A 210 -5.14 10.66 15.03
CA MET A 210 -6.11 9.72 14.48
C MET A 210 -6.21 8.44 15.30
N SER A 211 -5.07 7.81 15.63
CA SER A 211 -5.03 6.58 16.42
C SER A 211 -5.57 6.78 17.84
N ALA A 212 -5.31 7.95 18.45
CA ALA A 212 -5.86 8.32 19.75
C ALA A 212 -7.37 8.63 19.71
N TRP A 213 -7.88 9.11 18.57
CA TRP A 213 -9.31 9.42 18.42
C TRP A 213 -10.16 8.18 18.12
N LEU A 214 -9.60 7.20 17.40
CA LEU A 214 -10.23 5.90 17.17
C LEU A 214 -9.85 4.97 18.33
N GLU A 215 -10.59 5.06 19.43
CA GLU A 215 -10.39 4.22 20.61
C GLU A 215 -10.50 2.72 20.26
N GLU A 216 -9.66 1.89 20.89
CA GLU A 216 -9.49 0.46 20.57
C GLU A 216 -10.77 -0.37 20.64
N ASN A 217 -11.69 0.02 21.51
CA ASN A 217 -12.88 -0.77 21.82
C ASN A 217 -14.17 -0.17 21.25
N GLN A 218 -14.08 0.87 20.42
CA GLN A 218 -15.26 1.52 19.81
C GLN A 218 -15.48 1.07 18.36
N THR A 219 -15.86 -0.19 18.15
CA THR A 219 -16.16 -0.75 16.81
C THR A 219 -17.17 0.09 16.03
N ALA A 220 -18.18 0.65 16.71
CA ALA A 220 -19.17 1.53 16.10
C ALA A 220 -18.56 2.82 15.50
N GLN A 221 -17.53 3.37 16.15
CA GLN A 221 -16.82 4.56 15.66
C GLN A 221 -15.96 4.24 14.45
N SER A 222 -15.20 3.14 14.49
CA SER A 222 -14.40 2.68 13.35
C SER A 222 -15.27 2.38 12.13
N ASN A 223 -16.43 1.76 12.35
CA ASN A 223 -17.40 1.46 11.29
C ASN A 223 -17.98 2.69 10.64
N TRP A 224 -18.42 3.64 11.48
CA TRP A 224 -18.93 4.89 10.98
C TRP A 224 -17.84 5.68 10.25
N SER A 225 -16.62 5.71 10.78
CA SER A 225 -15.49 6.43 10.20
C SER A 225 -15.09 5.85 8.84
N TRP A 226 -15.07 4.53 8.71
CA TRP A 226 -14.82 3.87 7.43
C TRP A 226 -15.89 4.19 6.39
N LYS A 227 -17.16 4.13 6.79
CA LYS A 227 -18.28 4.53 5.92
C LYS A 227 -18.14 6.00 5.51
N TYR A 228 -17.86 6.89 6.46
CA TYR A 228 -17.66 8.31 6.19
C TYR A 228 -16.56 8.54 5.15
N ILE A 229 -15.42 7.85 5.27
CA ILE A 229 -14.32 7.96 4.29
C ILE A 229 -14.77 7.50 2.90
N LYS A 230 -15.49 6.37 2.80
CA LYS A 230 -16.03 5.91 1.52
C LYS A 230 -16.96 6.93 0.87
N ASP A 231 -17.73 7.64 1.69
CA ASP A 231 -18.73 8.61 1.25
C ASP A 231 -18.13 10.01 0.97
N THR A 232 -16.91 10.32 1.45
CA THR A 232 -16.27 11.65 1.27
C THR A 232 -15.84 11.98 -0.16
N GLY A 233 -16.04 11.08 -1.14
CA GLY A 233 -15.78 11.34 -2.57
C GLY A 233 -14.30 11.39 -2.99
N TYR A 234 -13.38 11.55 -2.05
CA TYR A 234 -11.92 11.61 -2.30
C TYR A 234 -11.26 10.27 -2.66
N ARG A 235 -12.04 9.18 -2.74
CA ARG A 235 -11.58 7.81 -3.03
C ARG A 235 -10.39 7.35 -2.17
N LEU A 236 -10.26 7.85 -0.93
CA LEU A 236 -9.13 7.56 -0.05
C LEU A 236 -9.02 6.07 0.30
N GLN A 237 -10.12 5.33 0.22
CA GLN A 237 -10.12 3.88 0.41
C GLN A 237 -9.25 3.13 -0.61
N SER A 238 -8.95 3.71 -1.78
CA SER A 238 -8.08 3.05 -2.77
C SER A 238 -6.60 3.08 -2.40
N LYS A 239 -6.22 3.88 -1.39
CA LYS A 239 -4.85 4.03 -0.90
C LYS A 239 -4.42 2.92 0.06
N VAL A 240 -5.37 2.11 0.53
CA VAL A 240 -5.14 0.99 1.46
C VAL A 240 -5.54 -0.34 0.82
N TRP A 241 -5.29 -1.42 1.54
CA TRP A 241 -5.71 -2.77 1.16
C TRP A 241 -7.24 -2.91 1.23
N SER A 242 -7.74 -4.03 0.68
CA SER A 242 -9.16 -4.39 0.73
C SER A 242 -9.56 -4.75 2.15
N VAL A 243 -10.27 -3.82 2.81
CA VAL A 243 -10.75 -4.01 4.18
C VAL A 243 -11.93 -4.98 4.20
N SER A 244 -11.70 -6.18 4.75
CA SER A 244 -12.70 -7.27 4.79
C SER A 244 -13.27 -7.55 6.19
N SER A 245 -12.65 -7.04 7.26
CA SER A 245 -13.11 -7.26 8.64
C SER A 245 -13.30 -5.94 9.39
N GLU A 246 -14.08 -6.00 10.47
CA GLU A 246 -14.35 -4.86 11.35
C GLU A 246 -13.08 -4.39 12.08
N GLN A 247 -12.24 -5.36 12.47
CA GLN A 247 -10.97 -5.15 13.16
C GLN A 247 -9.96 -4.40 12.28
N ASP A 248 -10.03 -4.61 10.97
CA ASP A 248 -9.09 -4.07 9.99
C ASP A 248 -9.43 -2.61 9.59
N LYS A 249 -10.68 -2.17 9.78
CA LYS A 249 -11.10 -0.79 9.48
C LYS A 249 -10.30 0.25 10.25
N ARG A 250 -10.04 0.01 11.54
CA ARG A 250 -9.27 0.97 12.36
C ARG A 250 -7.86 1.16 11.78
N ALA A 251 -7.16 0.06 11.53
CA ALA A 251 -5.84 0.05 10.95
C ALA A 251 -5.81 0.74 9.58
N ALA A 252 -6.78 0.44 8.72
CA ALA A 252 -6.91 1.06 7.41
C ALA A 252 -7.17 2.57 7.49
N ILE A 253 -8.03 3.04 8.41
CA ILE A 253 -8.26 4.47 8.61
C ILE A 253 -6.97 5.16 9.06
N VAL A 254 -6.27 4.61 10.07
CA VAL A 254 -5.00 5.17 10.53
C VAL A 254 -3.99 5.25 9.39
N ALA A 255 -3.84 4.19 8.59
CA ALA A 255 -2.95 4.17 7.43
C ALA A 255 -3.32 5.23 6.38
N ILE A 256 -4.62 5.46 6.08
CA ILE A 256 -5.06 6.55 5.20
C ILE A 256 -4.58 7.91 5.71
N PHE A 257 -4.66 8.15 7.02
CA PHE A 257 -4.22 9.41 7.61
C PHE A 257 -2.71 9.55 7.60
N ASP A 258 -1.97 8.47 7.85
CA ASP A 258 -0.51 8.43 7.76
C ASP A 258 -0.01 8.66 6.33
N MET A 259 -0.77 8.21 5.33
CA MET A 259 -0.53 8.52 3.91
C MET A 259 -0.72 10.00 3.53
N LEU A 260 -1.33 10.83 4.40
CA LEU A 260 -1.49 12.27 4.20
C LEU A 260 -0.41 13.12 4.91
N HIS A 261 0.71 12.51 5.31
CA HIS A 261 1.82 13.21 5.98
C HIS A 261 2.37 14.38 5.16
N ASP A 262 2.41 14.26 3.84
CA ASP A 262 2.84 15.29 2.90
C ASP A 262 1.81 16.43 2.71
N LYS A 263 0.62 16.30 3.31
CA LYS A 263 -0.50 17.23 3.18
C LYS A 263 -1.12 17.53 4.54
N PRO A 264 -0.38 18.16 5.47
CA PRO A 264 -0.82 18.36 6.86
C PRO A 264 -2.14 19.13 6.98
N ASP A 265 -2.40 20.09 6.10
CA ASP A 265 -3.66 20.86 6.08
C ASP A 265 -4.85 19.99 5.71
N ARG A 266 -4.70 19.17 4.66
CA ARG A 266 -5.75 18.23 4.23
C ARG A 266 -5.99 17.19 5.31
N LYS A 267 -4.93 16.67 5.93
CA LYS A 267 -5.00 15.73 7.06
C LYS A 267 -5.79 16.34 8.22
N SER A 268 -5.44 17.56 8.63
CA SER A 268 -6.07 18.30 9.74
C SER A 268 -7.53 18.66 9.45
N LEU A 269 -7.84 19.08 8.22
CA LEU A 269 -9.21 19.37 7.80
C LEU A 269 -10.09 18.11 7.82
N LEU A 270 -9.57 16.99 7.32
CA LEU A 270 -10.32 15.72 7.28
C LEU A 270 -10.63 15.20 8.69
N ILE A 271 -9.62 15.11 9.57
CA ILE A 271 -9.85 14.65 10.95
C ILE A 271 -10.81 15.60 11.69
N GLY A 272 -10.70 16.91 11.49
CA GLY A 272 -11.60 17.89 12.09
C GLY A 272 -13.04 17.78 11.60
N LYS A 273 -13.27 17.47 10.32
CA LYS A 273 -14.61 17.18 9.78
C LYS A 273 -15.18 15.89 10.34
N MET A 274 -14.37 14.82 10.39
CA MET A 274 -14.78 13.53 10.94
C MET A 274 -15.16 13.62 12.42
N LYS A 275 -14.32 14.25 13.25
CA LYS A 275 -14.58 14.46 14.69
C LYS A 275 -15.91 15.18 14.92
N ARG A 276 -16.16 16.28 14.21
CA ARG A 276 -17.41 17.05 14.33
C ARG A 276 -18.64 16.25 13.91
N ALA A 277 -18.56 15.58 12.76
CA ALA A 277 -19.68 14.77 12.25
C ALA A 277 -19.98 13.57 13.16
N TRP A 278 -18.96 12.95 13.77
CA TRP A 278 -19.13 11.89 14.77
C TRP A 278 -19.81 12.40 16.04
N SER A 279 -19.34 13.53 16.61
CA SER A 279 -19.97 14.13 17.78
C SER A 279 -21.44 14.47 17.53
N GLN A 280 -21.76 14.99 16.35
CA GLN A 280 -23.14 15.28 15.95
C GLN A 280 -23.98 13.99 15.81
N LYS A 281 -23.41 12.91 15.26
CA LYS A 281 -24.07 11.61 15.22
C LYS A 281 -24.33 11.09 16.62
N LYS A 282 -23.33 11.06 17.51
CA LYS A 282 -23.45 10.61 18.90
C LYS A 282 -24.53 11.39 19.65
N PHE A 283 -24.61 12.70 19.43
CA PHE A 283 -25.68 13.54 19.98
C PHE A 283 -27.05 13.12 19.47
N ARG A 284 -27.22 12.94 18.14
CA ARG A 284 -28.48 12.47 17.54
C ARG A 284 -28.91 11.09 18.06
N ASP A 285 -27.95 10.17 18.17
CA ASP A 285 -28.19 8.80 18.66
C ASP A 285 -28.63 8.83 20.13
N LYS A 286 -28.01 9.67 20.98
CA LYS A 286 -28.39 9.85 22.39
C LYS A 286 -29.78 10.47 22.57
N CYS A 287 -30.22 11.31 21.62
CA CYS A 287 -31.52 11.96 21.68
C CYS A 287 -32.70 11.04 21.25
N ASN A 288 -32.49 9.76 20.91
CA ASN A 288 -33.55 8.80 20.54
C ASN A 288 -34.55 9.36 19.51
N GLY A 289 -34.08 10.14 18.52
CA GLY A 289 -34.96 10.76 17.52
C GLY A 289 -35.69 12.03 17.96
N LYS A 290 -35.56 12.47 19.23
CA LYS A 290 -36.00 13.80 19.67
C LYS A 290 -35.15 14.86 18.96
N ARG A 291 -35.77 15.68 18.12
CA ARG A 291 -35.09 16.80 17.46
C ARG A 291 -35.14 18.00 18.40
N PRO A 292 -33.99 18.63 18.74
CA PRO A 292 -34.03 19.88 19.49
C PRO A 292 -34.79 20.92 18.65
N TYR A 293 -35.84 21.50 19.23
CA TYR A 293 -36.62 22.55 18.60
C TYR A 293 -36.21 23.89 19.23
N SER A 294 -35.60 24.76 18.41
CA SER A 294 -35.23 26.10 18.87
C SER A 294 -36.43 27.03 18.73
N VAL A 295 -36.89 27.61 19.82
CA VAL A 295 -37.97 28.60 19.83
C VAL A 295 -37.39 29.96 20.19
N SER A 296 -37.57 30.94 19.31
CA SER A 296 -37.33 32.34 19.64
C SER A 296 -38.45 32.85 20.53
N MET A 297 -38.11 33.46 21.65
CA MET A 297 -39.07 34.03 22.59
C MET A 297 -38.52 35.33 23.17
N THR A 298 -39.42 36.20 23.64
CA THR A 298 -39.00 37.44 24.32
C THR A 298 -38.26 37.14 25.63
N ASP A 299 -37.40 38.04 26.08
CA ASP A 299 -36.72 37.91 27.38
C ASP A 299 -37.71 37.72 28.54
N ARG A 300 -38.87 38.39 28.46
CA ARG A 300 -39.94 38.22 29.45
C ARG A 300 -40.46 36.78 29.48
N THR A 301 -40.71 36.19 28.32
CA THR A 301 -41.17 34.80 28.20
C THR A 301 -40.10 33.82 28.69
N LYS A 302 -38.82 34.05 28.33
CA LYS A 302 -37.70 33.24 28.81
C LYS A 302 -37.57 33.27 30.33
N LYS A 303 -37.66 34.46 30.94
CA LYS A 303 -37.62 34.61 32.41
C LYS A 303 -38.76 33.85 33.11
N ARG A 304 -39.97 33.90 32.56
CA ARG A 304 -41.12 33.14 33.08
C ARG A 304 -40.92 31.64 32.98
N LEU A 305 -40.38 31.17 31.85
CA LEU A 305 -40.08 29.76 31.65
C LEU A 305 -39.00 29.26 32.63
N MET A 306 -37.94 30.04 32.84
CA MET A 306 -36.90 29.73 33.82
C MET A 306 -37.45 29.69 35.26
N TRP A 307 -38.35 30.62 35.59
CA TRP A 307 -39.01 30.61 36.90
C TRP A 307 -39.83 29.32 37.11
N LEU A 308 -40.59 28.85 36.10
CA LEU A 308 -41.33 27.58 36.18
C LEU A 308 -40.39 26.37 36.36
N VAL A 309 -39.27 26.35 35.64
CA VAL A 309 -38.21 25.33 35.79
C VAL A 309 -37.69 25.26 37.23
N GLU A 310 -37.46 26.42 37.87
CA GLU A 310 -37.00 26.50 39.26
C GLU A 310 -38.07 26.06 40.27
N GLN A 311 -39.34 26.40 40.03
CA GLN A 311 -40.43 26.01 40.96
C GLN A 311 -40.74 24.51 40.94
N GLU A 312 -40.61 23.87 39.78
CA GLU A 312 -40.97 22.45 39.59
C GLU A 312 -39.76 21.50 39.61
N ASP A 313 -38.55 22.01 39.88
CA ASP A 313 -37.26 21.28 39.84
C ASP A 313 -37.15 20.34 38.63
N SER A 314 -37.55 20.85 37.47
CA SER A 314 -37.74 20.07 36.23
C SER A 314 -36.96 20.67 35.07
N SER A 315 -36.70 19.88 34.03
CA SER A 315 -35.96 20.42 32.87
C SER A 315 -36.83 21.35 31.99
N ILE A 316 -36.20 22.30 31.30
CA ILE A 316 -36.87 23.19 30.32
C ILE A 316 -37.74 22.39 29.34
N ASN A 317 -37.25 21.23 28.88
CA ASN A 317 -37.96 20.38 27.94
C ASN A 317 -39.21 19.74 28.54
N GLU A 318 -39.18 19.37 29.82
CA GLU A 318 -40.34 18.79 30.52
C GLU A 318 -41.41 19.84 30.77
N ILE A 319 -41.04 21.04 31.23
CA ILE A 319 -41.98 22.16 31.39
C ILE A 319 -42.67 22.50 30.07
N ILE A 320 -41.91 22.65 28.99
CA ILE A 320 -42.49 22.92 27.66
C ILE A 320 -43.43 21.79 27.24
N LYS A 321 -43.03 20.53 27.44
CA LYS A 321 -43.86 19.38 27.10
C LYS A 321 -45.18 19.40 27.88
N ASN A 322 -45.12 19.59 29.20
CA ASN A 322 -46.30 19.62 30.07
C ASN A 322 -47.25 20.76 29.69
N LEU A 323 -46.71 21.96 29.40
CA LEU A 323 -47.52 23.10 28.95
C LEU A 323 -48.23 22.81 27.62
N ILE A 324 -47.55 22.14 26.68
CA ILE A 324 -48.14 21.74 25.40
C ILE A 324 -49.21 20.67 25.62
N ASP A 325 -48.89 19.61 26.34
CA ASP A 325 -49.80 18.48 26.61
C ASP A 325 -51.07 18.98 27.33
N MET A 326 -50.92 19.81 28.37
CA MET A 326 -52.03 20.43 29.09
C MET A 326 -52.90 21.28 28.14
N ARG A 327 -52.29 22.11 27.29
CA ARG A 327 -53.05 22.96 26.37
C ARG A 327 -53.74 22.14 25.29
N PHE A 328 -53.13 21.05 24.84
CA PHE A 328 -53.68 20.14 23.85
C PHE A 328 -54.92 19.41 24.40
N GLU A 329 -54.84 18.84 25.61
CA GLU A 329 -55.97 18.17 26.25
C GLU A 329 -57.14 19.13 26.58
N GLN A 330 -56.88 20.42 26.78
CA GLN A 330 -57.95 21.42 26.94
C GLN A 330 -58.70 21.73 25.63
N LEU A 331 -58.07 21.48 24.47
CA LEU A 331 -58.61 21.83 23.15
C LEU A 331 -59.18 20.61 22.40
N LYS A 332 -59.04 19.42 22.98
CA LYS A 332 -59.58 18.15 22.50
C LYS A 332 -60.81 17.79 23.31
#